data_AF-A0A534LJI7-F1
#
_entry.id   AF-A0A534LJI7-F1
#
_cell.length_a   1.000
_cell.length_b   1.000
_cell.length_c   1.000
_cell.angle_alpha   90.00
_cell.angle_beta   90.00
_cell.angle_gamma   90.00
#
_symmetry.space_group_name_H-M   'P 1'
#
loop_
_entity.id
_entity.type
_entity.pdbx_description
1 polymer ?
#
loop_
_entity_poly.entity_id
_entity_poly.type
_entity_poly.pdbx_seq_one_letter_code
_entity_poly.pdbx_strand_id
1 'polypeptide(L)'
;MAEASILDALDALKKLEESLRSRDAEFKERESSLQEQASKLDEDRRMTEQERTALAEERDSIVGREKGLRAREKELEQKERGIDQREQEFTATKQEILTKENQLVSREQELVKRLDTLVKREEDIAHRDSETVAQVREIAARKNEIAGRQEQIVKLLEEQKAALQAQIDRNRELMEREKKLAAEEETIAAGRAKIAEEGKRLLEREKQILAQEQSMRSAASTAAFAGPTAAGRVVVSPTVSPSGIRPQPVPVTPQSVAPKNAPPAQTATVQTAKVVAKPTVTAEAVSGGESEIPCPACGTSISADAIMCYACGHRLHEESDAEEVSESENESETPCPACGTMISADAIMCYACGHRLGGEDDKGAKKAPVSVKKVLKKKVI
;
A
#
# COMPACT_ATOMS: atom_id res chain seq x y z
N MET A 1 -47.38 121.35 -126.37
CA MET A 1 -47.89 121.05 -125.00
C MET A 1 -48.08 119.56 -124.72
N ALA A 2 -47.64 118.63 -125.58
CA ALA A 2 -47.70 117.19 -125.32
C ALA A 2 -46.38 116.60 -124.75
N GLU A 3 -45.24 117.26 -124.99
CA GLU A 3 -43.92 116.79 -124.56
C GLU A 3 -43.62 117.01 -123.06
N ALA A 4 -44.23 118.03 -122.43
CA ALA A 4 -44.09 118.29 -120.98
C ALA A 4 -44.80 117.24 -120.11
N SER A 5 -45.92 116.69 -120.58
CA SER A 5 -46.70 115.63 -119.89
C SER A 5 -45.98 114.27 -119.90
N ILE A 6 -45.18 114.01 -120.94
CA ILE A 6 -44.36 112.81 -121.06
C ILE A 6 -43.12 112.93 -120.15
N LEU A 7 -42.52 114.12 -120.04
CA LEU A 7 -41.40 114.38 -119.12
C LEU A 7 -41.81 114.30 -117.65
N ASP A 8 -42.97 114.85 -117.26
CA ASP A 8 -43.51 114.70 -115.89
C ASP A 8 -43.87 113.24 -115.56
N ALA A 9 -44.40 112.48 -116.53
CA ALA A 9 -44.63 111.04 -116.35
C ALA A 9 -43.33 110.24 -116.23
N LEU A 10 -42.28 110.61 -116.98
CA LEU A 10 -40.94 110.00 -116.86
C LEU A 10 -40.26 110.33 -115.53
N ASP A 11 -40.41 111.54 -115.01
CA ASP A 11 -39.87 111.92 -113.70
C ASP A 11 -40.67 111.31 -112.54
N ALA A 12 -41.99 111.12 -112.70
CA ALA A 12 -42.80 110.34 -111.76
C ALA A 12 -42.42 108.86 -111.77
N LEU A 13 -42.14 108.29 -112.96
CA LEU A 13 -41.65 106.91 -113.10
C LEU A 13 -40.24 106.74 -112.50
N LYS A 14 -39.33 107.71 -112.67
CA LYS A 14 -38.01 107.71 -112.01
C LYS A 14 -38.12 107.82 -110.49
N LYS A 15 -38.99 108.69 -109.96
CA LYS A 15 -39.25 108.78 -108.52
C LYS A 15 -39.85 107.49 -107.96
N LEU A 16 -40.73 106.83 -108.72
CA LEU A 16 -41.24 105.51 -108.39
C LEU A 16 -40.12 104.46 -108.42
N GLU A 17 -39.27 104.47 -109.44
CA GLU A 17 -38.11 103.57 -109.55
C GLU A 17 -37.11 103.77 -108.39
N GLU A 18 -36.82 105.01 -108.01
CA GLU A 18 -35.99 105.35 -106.83
C GLU A 18 -36.67 104.92 -105.52
N SER A 19 -37.98 105.10 -105.39
CA SER A 19 -38.74 104.65 -104.22
C SER A 19 -38.79 103.11 -104.10
N LEU A 20 -38.89 102.41 -105.23
CA LEU A 20 -38.84 100.95 -105.31
C LEU A 20 -37.43 100.46 -104.98
N ARG A 21 -36.37 101.09 -105.52
CA ARG A 21 -34.98 100.79 -105.16
C ARG A 21 -34.70 101.03 -103.66
N SER A 22 -35.25 102.09 -103.08
CA SER A 22 -35.14 102.37 -101.63
C SER A 22 -35.85 101.29 -100.81
N ARG A 23 -37.07 100.90 -101.19
CA ARG A 23 -37.81 99.82 -100.52
C ARG A 23 -37.10 98.48 -100.67
N ASP A 24 -36.58 98.17 -101.85
CA ASP A 24 -35.81 96.95 -102.10
C ASP A 24 -34.51 96.91 -101.28
N ALA A 25 -33.84 98.06 -101.09
CA ALA A 25 -32.68 98.17 -100.21
C ALA A 25 -33.06 97.96 -98.74
N GLU A 26 -34.14 98.59 -98.26
CA GLU A 26 -34.67 98.37 -96.90
C GLU A 26 -35.13 96.92 -96.68
N PHE A 27 -35.73 96.27 -97.68
CA PHE A 27 -36.11 94.86 -97.60
C PHE A 27 -34.89 93.96 -97.53
N LYS A 28 -33.84 94.22 -98.32
CA LYS A 28 -32.57 93.48 -98.24
C LYS A 28 -31.88 93.66 -96.89
N GLU A 29 -31.88 94.87 -96.34
CA GLU A 29 -31.30 95.14 -95.01
C GLU A 29 -32.11 94.46 -93.89
N ARG A 30 -33.45 94.47 -93.99
CA ARG A 30 -34.31 93.70 -93.07
C ARG A 30 -34.07 92.19 -93.22
N GLU A 31 -33.98 91.68 -94.44
CA GLU A 31 -33.70 90.27 -94.71
C GLU A 31 -32.34 89.86 -94.16
N SER A 32 -31.28 90.67 -94.33
CA SER A 32 -29.97 90.40 -93.73
C SER A 32 -30.00 90.45 -92.20
N SER A 33 -30.73 91.41 -91.60
CA SER A 33 -30.85 91.51 -90.15
C SER A 33 -31.63 90.33 -89.54
N LEU A 34 -32.69 89.86 -90.22
CA LEU A 34 -33.44 88.67 -89.82
C LEU A 34 -32.59 87.41 -90.00
N GLN A 35 -31.78 87.35 -91.05
CA GLN A 35 -30.87 86.23 -91.27
C GLN A 35 -29.76 86.18 -90.21
N GLU A 36 -29.24 87.33 -89.76
CA GLU A 36 -28.34 87.41 -88.61
C GLU A 36 -29.02 87.04 -87.29
N GLN A 37 -30.28 87.43 -87.08
CA GLN A 37 -31.02 87.03 -85.89
C GLN A 37 -31.33 85.52 -85.90
N ALA A 38 -31.69 84.97 -87.05
CA ALA A 38 -31.92 83.53 -87.22
C ALA A 38 -30.64 82.73 -86.93
N SER A 39 -29.48 83.18 -87.44
CA SER A 39 -28.21 82.49 -87.19
C SER A 39 -27.78 82.57 -85.72
N LYS A 40 -28.02 83.70 -85.04
CA LYS A 40 -27.78 83.84 -83.59
C LYS A 40 -28.67 82.91 -82.78
N LEU A 41 -29.97 82.85 -83.09
CA LEU A 41 -30.91 81.95 -82.42
C LEU A 41 -30.56 80.48 -82.65
N ASP A 42 -30.09 80.11 -83.85
CA ASP A 42 -29.62 78.76 -84.15
C ASP A 42 -28.37 78.40 -83.33
N GLU A 43 -27.45 79.35 -83.16
CA GLU A 43 -26.25 79.15 -82.33
C GLU A 43 -26.60 79.03 -80.84
N ASP A 44 -27.44 79.93 -80.32
CA ASP A 44 -27.93 79.86 -78.93
C ASP A 44 -28.69 78.55 -78.66
N ARG A 45 -29.49 78.09 -79.64
CA ARG A 45 -30.17 76.79 -79.57
C ARG A 45 -29.16 75.65 -79.50
N ARG A 46 -28.13 75.66 -80.34
CA ARG A 46 -27.06 74.64 -80.31
C ARG A 46 -26.32 74.66 -78.97
N MET A 47 -25.99 75.83 -78.43
CA MET A 47 -25.33 75.96 -77.13
C MET A 47 -26.20 75.43 -76.00
N THR A 48 -27.48 75.80 -75.96
CA THR A 48 -28.42 75.30 -74.94
C THR A 48 -28.59 73.78 -75.03
N GLU A 49 -28.61 73.24 -76.26
CA GLU A 49 -28.73 71.81 -76.49
C GLU A 49 -27.46 71.06 -76.04
N GLN A 50 -26.27 71.62 -76.27
CA GLN A 50 -25.00 71.12 -75.73
C GLN A 50 -24.97 71.15 -74.19
N GLU A 51 -25.36 72.26 -73.56
CA GLU A 51 -25.44 72.36 -72.10
C GLU A 51 -26.42 71.35 -71.52
N ARG A 52 -27.58 71.16 -72.15
CA ARG A 52 -28.56 70.15 -71.74
C ARG A 52 -27.98 68.74 -71.81
N THR A 53 -27.21 68.42 -72.85
CA THR A 53 -26.54 67.12 -72.95
C THR A 53 -25.46 66.95 -71.87
N ALA A 54 -24.63 67.97 -71.63
CA ALA A 54 -23.59 67.93 -70.60
C ALA A 54 -24.17 67.75 -69.19
N LEU A 55 -25.26 68.47 -68.87
CA LEU A 55 -25.98 68.31 -67.60
C LEU A 55 -26.62 66.92 -67.46
N ALA A 56 -27.13 66.35 -68.55
CA ALA A 56 -27.68 65.00 -68.55
C ALA A 56 -26.60 63.95 -68.22
N GLU A 57 -25.42 64.08 -68.81
CA GLU A 57 -24.25 63.23 -68.54
C GLU A 57 -23.74 63.39 -67.11
N GLU A 58 -23.66 64.62 -66.60
CA GLU A 58 -23.27 64.88 -65.21
C GLU A 58 -24.27 64.26 -64.23
N ARG A 59 -25.56 64.42 -64.48
CA ARG A 59 -26.62 63.78 -63.70
C ARG A 59 -26.48 62.26 -63.73
N ASP A 60 -26.22 61.65 -64.89
CA ASP A 60 -25.98 60.20 -64.98
C ASP A 60 -24.74 59.77 -64.19
N SER A 61 -23.66 60.55 -64.23
CA SER A 61 -22.45 60.32 -63.44
C SER A 61 -22.74 60.36 -61.93
N ILE A 62 -23.50 61.37 -61.46
CA ILE A 62 -23.90 61.51 -60.06
C ILE A 62 -24.77 60.32 -59.63
N VAL A 63 -25.79 59.97 -60.42
CA VAL A 63 -26.65 58.81 -60.13
C VAL A 63 -25.84 57.51 -60.07
N GLY A 64 -24.84 57.35 -60.95
CA GLY A 64 -23.90 56.24 -60.90
C GLY A 64 -23.08 56.19 -59.60
N ARG A 65 -22.53 57.33 -59.18
CA ARG A 65 -21.79 57.44 -57.90
C ARG A 65 -22.68 57.15 -56.70
N GLU A 66 -23.89 57.68 -56.67
CA GLU A 66 -24.85 57.40 -55.58
C GLU A 66 -25.18 55.91 -55.48
N LYS A 67 -25.40 55.23 -56.62
CA LYS A 67 -25.62 53.78 -56.63
C LYS A 67 -24.42 53.04 -56.08
N GLY A 68 -23.20 53.45 -56.43
CA GLY A 68 -21.96 52.89 -55.89
C GLY A 68 -21.81 53.11 -54.38
N LEU A 69 -22.15 54.29 -53.87
CA LEU A 69 -22.14 54.59 -52.44
C LEU A 69 -23.15 53.74 -51.67
N ARG A 70 -24.40 53.63 -52.17
CA ARG A 70 -25.43 52.76 -51.58
C ARG A 70 -25.02 51.28 -51.57
N ALA A 71 -24.28 50.82 -52.59
CA ALA A 71 -23.76 49.46 -52.61
C ALA A 71 -22.67 49.25 -51.54
N ARG A 72 -21.76 50.21 -51.37
CA ARG A 72 -20.73 50.18 -50.31
C ARG A 72 -21.32 50.27 -48.91
N GLU A 73 -22.34 51.10 -48.72
CA GLU A 73 -23.07 51.22 -47.45
C GLU A 73 -23.66 49.87 -47.03
N LYS A 74 -24.34 49.17 -47.95
CA LYS A 74 -24.85 47.81 -47.69
C LYS A 74 -23.75 46.80 -47.38
N GLU A 75 -22.61 46.88 -48.06
CA GLU A 75 -21.47 46.00 -47.80
C GLU A 75 -20.88 46.25 -46.39
N LEU A 76 -20.78 47.53 -45.98
CA LEU A 76 -20.31 47.90 -44.64
C LEU A 76 -21.29 47.46 -43.56
N GLU A 77 -22.61 47.67 -43.74
CA GLU A 77 -23.62 47.16 -42.82
C GLU A 77 -23.55 45.63 -42.67
N GLN A 78 -23.30 44.90 -43.76
CA GLN A 78 -23.14 43.45 -43.71
C GLN A 78 -21.88 43.06 -42.92
N LYS A 79 -20.78 43.80 -43.11
CA LYS A 79 -19.53 43.58 -42.35
C LYS A 79 -19.70 43.90 -40.87
N GLU A 80 -20.39 44.98 -40.54
CA GLU A 80 -20.68 45.40 -39.16
C GLU A 80 -21.48 44.30 -38.43
N ARG A 81 -22.58 43.82 -39.04
CA ARG A 81 -23.33 42.67 -38.49
C ARG A 81 -22.46 41.43 -38.31
N GLY A 82 -21.54 41.17 -39.24
CA GLY A 82 -20.61 40.04 -39.15
C GLY A 82 -19.52 40.21 -38.10
N ILE A 83 -19.21 41.44 -37.68
CA ILE A 83 -18.32 41.74 -36.55
C ILE A 83 -19.10 41.56 -35.26
N ASP A 84 -20.31 42.13 -35.15
CA ASP A 84 -21.17 41.98 -33.96
C ASP A 84 -21.42 40.51 -33.62
N GLN A 85 -21.67 39.67 -34.64
CA GLN A 85 -21.86 38.24 -34.44
C GLN A 85 -20.60 37.57 -33.89
N ARG A 86 -19.43 37.91 -34.42
CA ARG A 86 -18.14 37.37 -33.93
C ARG A 86 -17.81 37.86 -32.53
N GLU A 87 -18.14 39.10 -32.20
CA GLU A 87 -17.99 39.62 -30.84
C GLU A 87 -18.88 38.85 -29.85
N GLN A 88 -20.13 38.58 -30.22
CA GLN A 88 -21.02 37.76 -29.41
C GLN A 88 -20.46 36.34 -29.20
N GLU A 89 -19.99 35.68 -30.26
CA GLU A 89 -19.34 34.36 -30.17
C GLU A 89 -18.09 34.39 -29.27
N PHE A 90 -17.27 35.43 -29.39
CA PHE A 90 -16.09 35.60 -28.54
C PHE A 90 -16.47 35.81 -27.07
N THR A 91 -17.51 36.61 -26.79
CA THR A 91 -17.99 36.79 -25.41
C THR A 91 -18.57 35.51 -24.82
N ALA A 92 -19.29 34.71 -25.62
CA ALA A 92 -19.83 33.42 -25.20
C ALA A 92 -18.71 32.42 -24.88
N THR A 93 -17.73 32.27 -25.78
CA THR A 93 -16.58 31.38 -25.55
C THR A 93 -15.75 31.82 -24.34
N LYS A 94 -15.56 33.13 -24.12
CA LYS A 94 -14.91 33.65 -22.91
C LYS A 94 -15.66 33.25 -21.64
N GLN A 95 -16.99 33.35 -21.62
CA GLN A 95 -17.80 32.92 -20.48
C GLN A 95 -17.68 31.41 -20.25
N GLU A 96 -17.71 30.60 -21.30
CA GLU A 96 -17.51 29.16 -21.18
C GLU A 96 -16.12 28.81 -20.61
N ILE A 97 -15.07 29.49 -21.07
CA ILE A 97 -13.70 29.30 -20.53
C ILE A 97 -13.68 29.62 -19.04
N LEU A 98 -14.24 30.77 -18.62
CA LEU A 98 -14.32 31.13 -17.20
C LEU A 98 -15.07 30.08 -16.36
N THR A 99 -16.15 29.50 -16.89
CA THR A 99 -16.85 28.42 -16.17
C THR A 99 -15.99 27.16 -16.01
N LYS A 100 -15.24 26.79 -17.05
CA LYS A 100 -14.32 25.64 -17.01
C LYS A 100 -13.14 25.89 -16.08
N GLU A 101 -12.58 27.11 -16.08
CA GLU A 101 -11.51 27.51 -15.14
C GLU A 101 -11.97 27.37 -13.69
N ASN A 102 -13.17 27.88 -13.37
CA ASN A 102 -13.73 27.73 -12.02
C ASN A 102 -13.95 26.26 -11.62
N GLN A 103 -14.38 25.41 -12.56
CA GLN A 103 -14.52 23.97 -12.32
C GLN A 103 -13.17 23.27 -12.12
N LEU A 104 -12.12 23.70 -12.82
CA LEU A 104 -10.78 23.17 -12.61
C LEU A 104 -10.25 23.56 -11.23
N VAL A 105 -10.40 24.82 -10.84
CA VAL A 105 -10.02 25.30 -9.50
C VAL A 105 -10.76 24.53 -8.40
N SER A 106 -12.06 24.25 -8.56
CA SER A 106 -12.81 23.47 -7.57
C SER A 106 -12.29 22.02 -7.47
N ARG A 107 -11.99 21.39 -8.62
CA ARG A 107 -11.40 20.04 -8.67
C ARG A 107 -10.00 20.00 -8.05
N GLU A 108 -9.17 21.00 -8.31
CA GLU A 108 -7.85 21.13 -7.68
C GLU A 108 -7.96 21.21 -6.16
N GLN A 109 -8.89 22.02 -5.64
CA GLN A 109 -9.13 22.11 -4.20
C GLN A 109 -9.60 20.77 -3.59
N GLU A 110 -10.45 20.02 -4.30
CA GLU A 110 -10.86 18.68 -3.87
C GLU A 110 -9.69 17.70 -3.86
N LEU A 111 -8.82 17.73 -4.87
CA LEU A 111 -7.63 16.88 -4.94
C LEU A 111 -6.66 17.19 -3.81
N VAL A 112 -6.41 18.47 -3.51
CA VAL A 112 -5.58 18.89 -2.37
C VAL A 112 -6.14 18.37 -1.06
N LYS A 113 -7.46 18.46 -0.84
CA LYS A 113 -8.09 17.90 0.36
C LYS A 113 -7.95 16.37 0.43
N ARG A 114 -8.12 15.67 -0.69
CA ARG A 114 -7.93 14.21 -0.73
C ARG A 114 -6.49 13.83 -0.41
N LEU A 115 -5.50 14.55 -0.97
CA LEU A 115 -4.08 14.34 -0.67
C LEU A 115 -3.78 14.55 0.82
N ASP A 116 -4.27 15.62 1.44
CA ASP A 116 -4.12 15.86 2.88
C ASP A 116 -4.70 14.71 3.73
N THR A 117 -5.86 14.16 3.34
CA THR A 117 -6.43 12.99 4.03
C THR A 117 -5.64 11.70 3.81
N LEU A 118 -4.94 11.55 2.69
CA LEU A 118 -4.09 10.38 2.43
C LEU A 118 -2.80 10.48 3.24
N VAL A 119 -2.16 11.65 3.25
CA VAL A 119 -0.96 11.91 4.06
C VAL A 119 -1.22 11.62 5.54
N LYS A 120 -2.34 12.12 6.09
CA LYS A 120 -2.72 11.81 7.49
C LYS A 120 -2.90 10.32 7.76
N ARG A 121 -3.51 9.58 6.82
CA ARG A 121 -3.66 8.12 6.94
C ARG A 121 -2.31 7.40 6.87
N GLU A 122 -1.39 7.86 6.02
CA GLU A 122 -0.03 7.32 5.95
C GLU A 122 0.74 7.56 7.25
N GLU A 123 0.62 8.75 7.85
CA GLU A 123 1.17 9.07 9.16
C GLU A 123 0.61 8.15 10.26
N ASP A 124 -0.70 7.92 10.29
CA ASP A 124 -1.35 7.01 11.24
C ASP A 124 -0.90 5.55 11.06
N ILE A 125 -0.69 5.10 9.82
CA ILE A 125 -0.15 3.76 9.52
C ILE A 125 1.28 3.66 10.03
N ALA A 126 2.13 4.64 9.71
CA ALA A 126 3.52 4.67 10.17
C ALA A 126 3.62 4.66 11.70
N HIS A 127 2.71 5.36 12.39
CA HIS A 127 2.62 5.32 13.85
C HIS A 127 2.31 3.91 14.36
N ARG A 128 1.26 3.27 13.84
CA ARG A 128 0.87 1.90 14.23
C ARG A 128 1.96 0.86 13.93
N ASP A 129 2.67 1.02 12.81
CA ASP A 129 3.80 0.15 12.47
C ASP A 129 4.94 0.32 13.48
N SER A 130 5.23 1.56 13.89
CA SER A 130 6.24 1.84 14.91
C SER A 130 5.90 1.22 16.28
N GLU A 131 4.62 1.29 16.68
CA GLU A 131 4.11 0.67 17.91
C GLU A 131 4.20 -0.85 17.83
N THR A 132 3.82 -1.44 16.70
CA THR A 132 3.90 -2.89 16.48
C THR A 132 5.33 -3.38 16.56
N VAL A 133 6.28 -2.66 15.94
CA VAL A 133 7.71 -2.97 16.03
C VAL A 133 8.22 -2.86 17.48
N ALA A 134 7.76 -1.86 18.24
CA ALA A 134 8.11 -1.73 19.65
C ALA A 134 7.60 -2.90 20.48
N GLN A 135 6.35 -3.32 20.28
CA GLN A 135 5.77 -4.49 20.96
C GLN A 135 6.51 -5.79 20.62
N VAL A 136 6.88 -5.99 19.35
CA VAL A 136 7.68 -7.15 18.93
C VAL A 136 9.04 -7.18 19.63
N ARG A 137 9.71 -6.03 19.76
CA ARG A 137 10.98 -5.92 20.50
C ARG A 137 10.80 -6.26 21.97
N GLU A 138 9.73 -5.78 22.61
CA GLU A 138 9.44 -6.10 24.00
C GLU A 138 9.18 -7.60 24.20
N ILE A 139 8.40 -8.23 23.32
CA ILE A 139 8.14 -9.67 23.35
C ILE A 139 9.47 -10.44 23.21
N ALA A 140 10.35 -10.03 22.30
CA ALA A 140 11.66 -10.66 22.13
C ALA A 140 12.52 -10.54 23.40
N ALA A 141 12.54 -9.36 24.04
CA ALA A 141 13.25 -9.17 25.31
C ALA A 141 12.71 -10.07 26.43
N ARG A 142 11.38 -10.16 26.58
CA ARG A 142 10.74 -11.05 27.56
C ARG A 142 11.04 -12.52 27.29
N LYS A 143 11.05 -12.95 26.02
CA LYS A 143 11.43 -14.33 25.64
C LYS A 143 12.87 -14.65 26.06
N ASN A 144 13.81 -13.73 25.82
CA ASN A 144 15.21 -13.91 26.24
C ASN A 144 15.35 -13.98 27.76
N GLU A 145 14.60 -13.16 28.51
CA GLU A 145 14.60 -13.22 29.96
C GLU A 145 14.05 -14.56 30.48
N ILE A 146 12.95 -15.05 29.90
CA ILE A 146 12.38 -16.36 30.24
C ILE A 146 13.39 -17.47 29.94
N ALA A 147 14.04 -17.45 28.78
CA ALA A 147 15.07 -18.42 28.42
C ALA A 147 16.23 -18.40 29.43
N GLY A 148 16.72 -17.21 29.81
CA GLY A 148 17.75 -17.08 30.84
C GLY A 148 17.34 -17.64 32.21
N ARG A 149 16.08 -17.44 32.62
CA ARG A 149 15.53 -18.05 33.85
C ARG A 149 15.43 -19.57 33.74
N GLN A 150 15.02 -20.09 32.58
CA GLN A 150 14.97 -21.54 32.33
C GLN A 150 16.36 -22.16 32.43
N GLU A 151 17.40 -21.53 31.86
CA GLU A 151 18.79 -21.97 32.00
C GLU A 151 19.25 -22.01 33.46
N GLN A 152 18.90 -20.99 34.26
CA GLN A 152 19.22 -20.96 35.69
C GLN A 152 18.54 -22.08 36.47
N ILE A 153 17.26 -22.35 36.20
CA ILE A 153 16.52 -23.44 36.83
C ILE A 153 17.17 -24.79 36.51
N VAL A 154 17.53 -25.03 35.24
CA VAL A 154 18.21 -26.27 34.84
C VAL A 154 19.54 -26.44 35.56
N LYS A 155 20.37 -25.39 35.65
CA LYS A 155 21.63 -25.43 36.40
C LYS A 155 21.43 -25.80 37.86
N LEU A 156 20.47 -25.17 38.54
CA LEU A 156 20.16 -25.49 39.94
C LEU A 156 19.68 -26.94 40.13
N LEU A 157 18.88 -27.46 39.20
CA LEU A 157 18.43 -28.86 39.23
C LEU A 157 19.60 -29.83 39.03
N GLU A 158 20.55 -29.51 38.14
CA GLU A 158 21.77 -30.30 37.94
C GLU A 158 22.65 -30.30 39.19
N GLU A 159 22.83 -29.15 39.83
CA GLU A 159 23.56 -29.03 41.10
C GLU A 159 22.90 -29.84 42.23
N GLN A 160 21.56 -29.74 42.37
CA GLN A 160 20.81 -30.53 43.35
C GLN A 160 20.93 -32.04 43.07
N LYS A 161 20.84 -32.45 41.80
CA LYS A 161 21.03 -33.85 41.41
C LYS A 161 22.43 -34.35 41.76
N ALA A 162 23.47 -33.56 41.49
CA ALA A 162 24.85 -33.90 41.83
C ALA A 162 25.04 -34.01 43.35
N ALA A 163 24.45 -33.09 44.13
CA ALA A 163 24.50 -33.12 45.58
C ALA A 163 23.82 -34.37 46.17
N LEU A 164 22.63 -34.72 45.66
CA LEU A 164 21.93 -35.95 46.05
C LEU A 164 22.72 -37.20 45.69
N GLN A 165 23.31 -37.25 44.49
CA GLN A 165 24.14 -38.37 44.07
C GLN A 165 25.35 -38.55 44.99
N ALA A 166 26.04 -37.46 45.34
CA ALA A 166 27.15 -37.49 46.29
C ALA A 166 26.72 -37.90 47.71
N GLN A 167 25.49 -37.60 48.14
CA GLN A 167 24.95 -38.07 49.41
C GLN A 167 24.65 -39.58 49.37
N ILE A 168 24.08 -40.08 48.28
CA ILE A 168 23.83 -41.50 48.06
C ILE A 168 25.15 -42.28 48.10
N ASP A 169 26.18 -41.80 47.41
CA ASP A 169 27.49 -42.47 47.36
C ASP A 169 28.17 -42.49 48.73
N ARG A 170 28.12 -41.39 49.49
CA ARG A 170 28.58 -41.37 50.89
C ARG A 170 27.84 -42.36 51.78
N ASN A 171 26.51 -42.45 51.66
CA ASN A 171 25.73 -43.43 52.41
C ASN A 171 26.10 -44.87 52.03
N ARG A 172 26.35 -45.15 50.75
CA ARG A 172 26.83 -46.47 50.29
C ARG A 172 28.18 -46.82 50.91
N GLU A 173 29.13 -45.89 50.91
CA GLU A 173 30.43 -46.10 51.56
C GLU A 173 30.31 -46.33 53.07
N LEU A 174 29.43 -45.60 53.76
CA LEU A 174 29.17 -45.80 55.18
C LEU A 174 28.60 -47.20 55.43
N MET A 175 27.61 -47.64 54.65
CA MET A 175 27.06 -48.99 54.74
C MET A 175 28.12 -50.06 54.47
N GLU A 176 29.05 -49.85 53.54
CA GLU A 176 30.17 -50.77 53.31
C GLU A 176 31.15 -50.81 54.48
N ARG A 177 31.44 -49.66 55.11
CA ARG A 177 32.26 -49.60 56.33
C ARG A 177 31.59 -50.31 57.49
N GLU A 178 30.29 -50.10 57.70
CA GLU A 178 29.51 -50.79 58.73
C GLU A 178 29.51 -52.31 58.53
N LYS A 179 29.32 -52.78 57.29
CA LYS A 179 29.43 -54.21 56.96
C LYS A 179 30.82 -54.78 57.29
N LYS A 180 31.88 -54.04 57.00
CA LYS A 180 33.26 -54.45 57.35
C LYS A 180 33.48 -54.49 58.86
N LEU A 181 33.02 -53.47 59.58
CA LEU A 181 33.10 -53.43 61.05
C LEU A 181 32.32 -54.59 61.68
N ALA A 182 31.11 -54.88 61.19
CA ALA A 182 30.33 -56.03 61.66
C ALA A 182 31.06 -57.37 61.43
N ALA A 183 31.71 -57.53 60.28
CA ALA A 183 32.53 -58.71 60.00
C ALA A 183 33.75 -58.78 60.93
N GLU A 184 34.44 -57.66 61.18
CA GLU A 184 35.55 -57.58 62.13
C GLU A 184 35.09 -57.92 63.56
N GLU A 185 33.95 -57.38 64.01
CA GLU A 185 33.34 -57.72 65.30
C GLU A 185 33.03 -59.22 65.43
N GLU A 186 32.49 -59.84 64.37
CA GLU A 186 32.27 -61.29 64.31
C GLU A 186 33.59 -62.06 64.44
N THR A 187 34.65 -61.64 63.74
CA THR A 187 35.97 -62.29 63.87
C THR A 187 36.56 -62.14 65.28
N ILE A 188 36.40 -60.99 65.93
CA ILE A 188 36.85 -60.75 67.30
C ILE A 188 36.03 -61.60 68.27
N ALA A 189 34.71 -61.69 68.09
CA ALA A 189 33.84 -62.53 68.91
C ALA A 189 34.24 -64.01 68.79
N ALA A 190 34.49 -64.48 67.57
CA ALA A 190 35.01 -65.83 67.33
C ALA A 190 36.38 -66.05 67.98
N GLY A 191 37.28 -65.06 67.93
CA GLY A 191 38.57 -65.09 68.62
C GLY A 191 38.43 -65.19 70.14
N ARG A 192 37.55 -64.39 70.74
CA ARG A 192 37.24 -64.44 72.18
C ARG A 192 36.66 -65.79 72.59
N ALA A 193 35.78 -66.37 71.78
CA ALA A 193 35.24 -67.70 72.02
C ALA A 193 36.34 -68.78 72.04
N LYS A 194 37.28 -68.75 71.08
CA LYS A 194 38.44 -69.65 71.06
C LYS A 194 39.33 -69.50 72.29
N ILE A 195 39.66 -68.27 72.69
CA ILE A 195 40.44 -68.01 73.91
C ILE A 195 39.71 -68.54 75.15
N ALA A 196 38.39 -68.37 75.22
CA ALA A 196 37.59 -68.90 76.33
C ALA A 196 37.60 -70.44 76.36
N GLU A 197 37.55 -71.10 75.20
CA GLU A 197 37.68 -72.56 75.09
C GLU A 197 39.08 -73.06 75.49
N GLU A 198 40.13 -72.38 75.03
CA GLU A 198 41.51 -72.66 75.44
C GLU A 198 41.71 -72.46 76.94
N GLY A 199 41.16 -71.38 77.50
CA GLY A 199 41.12 -71.11 78.93
C GLY A 199 40.44 -72.24 79.70
N LYS A 200 39.27 -72.72 79.24
CA LYS A 200 38.61 -73.89 79.83
C LYS A 200 39.47 -75.15 79.74
N ARG A 201 40.14 -75.41 78.60
CA ARG A 201 41.06 -76.55 78.44
C ARG A 201 42.28 -76.46 79.37
N LEU A 202 42.83 -75.26 79.55
CA LEU A 202 43.94 -75.03 80.47
C LEU A 202 43.51 -75.23 81.92
N LEU A 203 42.36 -74.71 82.33
CA LEU A 203 41.79 -74.98 83.65
C LEU A 203 41.53 -76.46 83.87
N GLU A 204 41.06 -77.19 82.86
CA GLU A 204 40.89 -78.64 82.94
C GLU A 204 42.23 -79.37 83.09
N ARG A 205 43.26 -78.96 82.36
CA ARG A 205 44.63 -79.48 82.54
C ARG A 205 45.18 -79.13 83.92
N GLU A 206 44.97 -77.92 84.43
CA GLU A 206 45.38 -77.50 85.77
C GLU A 206 44.69 -78.36 86.84
N LYS A 207 43.37 -78.61 86.71
CA LYS A 207 42.65 -79.54 87.59
C LYS A 207 43.23 -80.95 87.54
N GLN A 208 43.57 -81.45 86.36
CA GLN A 208 44.21 -82.76 86.18
C GLN A 208 45.61 -82.80 86.84
N ILE A 209 46.41 -81.75 86.68
CA ILE A 209 47.73 -81.61 87.31
C ILE A 209 47.58 -81.51 88.83
N LEU A 210 46.65 -80.71 89.35
CA LEU A 210 46.38 -80.62 90.80
C LEU A 210 45.90 -81.95 91.37
N ALA A 211 45.07 -82.71 90.65
CA ALA A 211 44.68 -84.06 91.04
C ALA A 211 45.89 -85.01 91.06
N GLN A 212 46.78 -84.89 90.07
CA GLN A 212 48.05 -85.62 90.01
C GLN A 212 48.98 -85.21 91.16
N GLU A 213 49.10 -83.92 91.49
CA GLU A 213 49.87 -83.43 92.64
C GLU A 213 49.28 -83.91 93.96
N GLN A 214 47.95 -83.86 94.14
CA GLN A 214 47.29 -84.40 95.33
C GLN A 214 47.52 -85.91 95.46
N SER A 215 47.53 -86.65 94.35
CA SER A 215 47.90 -88.07 94.29
C SER A 215 49.39 -88.30 94.60
N MET A 216 50.28 -87.45 94.09
CA MET A 216 51.72 -87.49 94.40
C MET A 216 52.00 -87.07 95.85
N ARG A 217 51.17 -86.19 96.44
CA ARG A 217 51.29 -85.71 97.82
C ARG A 217 50.71 -86.71 98.82
N SER A 218 49.67 -87.46 98.46
CA SER A 218 49.24 -88.64 99.21
C SER A 218 50.20 -89.83 99.04
N ALA A 219 50.99 -89.87 97.95
CA ALA A 219 52.13 -90.78 97.82
C ALA A 219 53.38 -90.30 98.62
N ALA A 220 53.55 -88.99 98.83
CA ALA A 220 54.67 -88.42 99.58
C ALA A 220 54.44 -88.35 101.10
N SER A 221 53.24 -88.66 101.61
CA SER A 221 52.92 -88.62 103.05
C SER A 221 53.42 -89.83 103.88
N THR A 222 54.43 -90.57 103.41
CA THR A 222 55.15 -91.65 104.13
C THR A 222 56.66 -91.40 104.28
N ALA A 223 57.11 -90.15 104.30
CA ALA A 223 58.46 -89.81 104.79
C ALA A 223 58.47 -88.44 105.50
N ALA A 224 58.72 -88.48 106.80
CA ALA A 224 58.64 -87.36 107.73
C ALA A 224 59.94 -86.52 107.80
N PHE A 225 59.80 -85.38 108.51
CA PHE A 225 60.79 -84.58 109.27
C PHE A 225 61.25 -83.19 108.75
N ALA A 226 61.12 -82.24 109.69
CA ALA A 226 61.95 -81.08 110.04
C ALA A 226 61.85 -79.75 109.26
N GLY A 227 61.41 -78.69 109.96
CA GLY A 227 61.75 -77.27 109.69
C GLY A 227 62.93 -76.80 110.59
N PRO A 228 63.13 -75.49 110.89
CA PRO A 228 62.44 -74.28 110.40
C PRO A 228 63.37 -73.04 110.11
N THR A 229 62.74 -71.91 109.71
CA THR A 229 63.14 -70.47 109.80
C THR A 229 64.51 -69.97 109.29
N ALA A 230 64.51 -68.96 108.39
CA ALA A 230 65.47 -67.83 108.39
C ALA A 230 65.09 -66.73 107.38
N ALA A 231 65.47 -65.50 107.72
CA ALA A 231 65.23 -64.25 107.01
C ALA A 231 66.35 -63.86 106.02
N GLY A 232 66.02 -62.98 105.07
CA GLY A 232 66.90 -61.86 104.69
C GLY A 232 67.72 -61.93 103.39
N ARG A 233 67.40 -60.95 102.51
CA ARG A 233 68.28 -60.11 101.65
C ARG A 233 68.90 -60.63 100.32
N VAL A 234 68.67 -59.79 99.29
CA VAL A 234 69.64 -59.17 98.33
C VAL A 234 69.96 -59.87 96.99
N VAL A 235 69.59 -59.16 95.89
CA VAL A 235 70.32 -58.83 94.61
C VAL A 235 70.77 -60.05 93.77
N VAL A 236 70.65 -60.14 92.43
CA VAL A 236 71.22 -59.34 91.32
C VAL A 236 70.49 -59.71 90.01
N SER A 237 70.47 -58.78 89.04
CA SER A 237 70.27 -58.94 87.58
C SER A 237 71.37 -59.83 86.91
N PRO A 238 71.63 -59.90 85.58
CA PRO A 238 71.03 -59.21 84.41
C PRO A 238 71.02 -59.99 83.04
N THR A 239 70.60 -59.29 81.96
CA THR A 239 70.96 -59.36 80.50
C THR A 239 70.73 -60.70 79.75
N VAL A 240 70.32 -60.81 78.48
CA VAL A 240 70.70 -60.09 77.24
C VAL A 240 69.61 -60.25 76.14
N SER A 241 69.53 -59.21 75.29
CA SER A 241 69.02 -59.06 73.90
C SER A 241 69.48 -60.19 72.92
N PRO A 242 69.28 -60.17 71.55
CA PRO A 242 68.99 -59.00 70.70
C PRO A 242 68.16 -59.18 69.39
N SER A 243 67.96 -58.01 68.73
CA SER A 243 67.83 -57.74 67.27
C SER A 243 66.64 -58.36 66.51
N GLY A 244 65.93 -57.73 65.58
CA GLY A 244 66.04 -56.53 64.73
C GLY A 244 65.06 -56.81 63.57
N ILE A 245 64.30 -55.90 62.95
CA ILE A 245 64.73 -54.91 61.95
C ILE A 245 63.44 -54.13 61.52
N ARG A 246 63.58 -52.79 61.46
CA ARG A 246 62.74 -51.72 60.86
C ARG A 246 62.72 -51.84 59.30
N PRO A 247 62.21 -50.92 58.44
CA PRO A 247 61.55 -49.61 58.63
C PRO A 247 60.33 -49.38 57.69
N GLN A 248 59.58 -48.28 57.59
CA GLN A 248 59.40 -46.95 58.21
C GLN A 248 58.10 -46.36 57.58
N PRO A 249 57.39 -45.43 58.26
CA PRO A 249 56.45 -44.49 57.62
C PRO A 249 57.13 -43.12 57.40
N VAL A 250 56.57 -42.31 56.50
CA VAL A 250 57.01 -40.92 56.24
C VAL A 250 55.80 -39.98 56.32
N PRO A 251 55.87 -38.85 57.06
CA PRO A 251 54.87 -37.80 56.98
C PRO A 251 55.43 -36.40 56.60
N VAL A 252 54.48 -35.49 56.30
CA VAL A 252 54.50 -34.00 56.26
C VAL A 252 55.35 -33.31 55.17
N THR A 253 55.01 -32.17 54.53
CA THR A 253 54.07 -31.05 54.77
C THR A 253 53.91 -30.17 53.47
N PRO A 254 53.09 -29.10 53.43
CA PRO A 254 52.64 -28.37 52.21
C PRO A 254 53.35 -27.02 51.92
N GLN A 255 53.20 -26.51 50.69
CA GLN A 255 53.29 -25.10 50.17
C GLN A 255 53.43 -25.17 48.62
N SER A 256 53.10 -24.23 47.72
CA SER A 256 52.51 -22.88 47.71
C SER A 256 52.33 -22.42 46.22
N VAL A 257 51.23 -21.71 45.91
CA VAL A 257 51.10 -20.47 45.10
C VAL A 257 51.61 -20.36 43.63
N ALA A 258 50.63 -20.35 42.70
CA ALA A 258 50.35 -19.40 41.59
C ALA A 258 51.32 -19.24 40.36
N PRO A 259 50.99 -18.40 39.34
CA PRO A 259 50.19 -18.76 38.15
C PRO A 259 50.95 -18.51 36.83
N LYS A 260 50.50 -19.05 35.68
CA LYS A 260 51.00 -18.62 34.36
C LYS A 260 49.90 -18.46 33.31
N ASN A 261 49.92 -17.28 32.71
CA ASN A 261 49.10 -16.76 31.64
C ASN A 261 49.34 -17.46 30.28
N ALA A 262 48.32 -17.39 29.43
CA ALA A 262 48.29 -17.59 27.97
C ALA A 262 48.97 -16.41 27.20
N PRO A 263 48.86 -16.28 25.86
CA PRO A 263 49.21 -17.13 24.70
C PRO A 263 50.21 -16.35 23.77
N PRO A 264 50.34 -16.46 22.41
CA PRO A 264 49.27 -16.44 21.37
C PRO A 264 49.51 -17.25 20.06
N ALA A 265 48.43 -17.27 19.26
CA ALA A 265 48.35 -17.17 17.80
C ALA A 265 48.89 -18.27 16.86
N GLN A 266 47.97 -18.79 16.04
CA GLN A 266 48.14 -19.01 14.59
C GLN A 266 46.74 -19.11 13.96
N THR A 267 46.29 -18.03 13.30
CA THR A 267 46.31 -17.76 11.85
C THR A 267 45.10 -18.31 11.11
N ALA A 268 44.28 -17.35 10.67
CA ALA A 268 43.26 -17.48 9.65
C ALA A 268 43.87 -17.88 8.31
N THR A 269 43.15 -18.73 7.56
CA THR A 269 43.25 -18.79 6.10
C THR A 269 41.88 -18.61 5.50
N VAL A 270 41.76 -17.48 4.83
CA VAL A 270 40.72 -17.10 3.87
C VAL A 270 40.85 -18.00 2.64
N GLN A 271 39.74 -18.60 2.19
CA GLN A 271 39.64 -19.10 0.82
C GLN A 271 38.56 -18.32 0.07
N THR A 272 39.05 -17.45 -0.79
CA THR A 272 38.38 -16.85 -1.93
C THR A 272 38.57 -17.74 -3.17
N ALA A 273 37.48 -18.12 -3.84
CA ALA A 273 37.45 -18.41 -5.27
C ALA A 273 35.96 -18.42 -5.70
N LYS A 274 35.47 -17.49 -6.53
CA LYS A 274 35.70 -17.27 -7.97
C LYS A 274 34.50 -17.79 -8.77
N VAL A 275 33.71 -16.81 -9.19
CA VAL A 275 32.79 -16.74 -10.34
C VAL A 275 33.13 -17.71 -11.46
N VAL A 276 32.14 -18.45 -11.97
CA VAL A 276 31.89 -18.72 -13.41
C VAL A 276 30.47 -19.33 -13.61
N ALA A 277 29.82 -18.85 -14.68
CA ALA A 277 28.78 -19.46 -15.55
C ALA A 277 27.27 -19.39 -15.23
N LYS A 278 26.58 -18.77 -16.21
CA LYS A 278 25.19 -18.99 -16.63
C LYS A 278 24.90 -20.47 -16.97
N PRO A 279 23.64 -20.88 -16.82
CA PRO A 279 22.90 -21.48 -17.94
C PRO A 279 21.50 -20.84 -18.05
N THR A 280 21.04 -20.36 -19.20
CA THR A 280 20.54 -21.10 -20.37
C THR A 280 19.41 -22.06 -20.05
N VAL A 281 18.23 -21.62 -20.49
CA VAL A 281 16.93 -22.26 -20.69
C VAL A 281 17.01 -23.74 -21.04
N THR A 282 16.30 -24.56 -20.28
CA THR A 282 15.66 -25.80 -20.77
C THR A 282 14.31 -25.92 -20.06
N ALA A 283 13.26 -25.75 -20.84
CA ALA A 283 11.91 -26.15 -20.49
C ALA A 283 11.85 -27.68 -20.50
N GLU A 284 11.40 -28.27 -19.40
CA GLU A 284 10.87 -29.62 -19.39
C GLU A 284 9.46 -29.60 -18.82
N ALA A 285 8.61 -30.31 -19.56
CA ALA A 285 7.18 -30.33 -19.46
C ALA A 285 6.69 -30.86 -18.11
N VAL A 286 5.84 -30.08 -17.45
CA VAL A 286 4.86 -30.60 -16.51
C VAL A 286 3.55 -30.67 -17.27
N SER A 287 3.21 -31.89 -17.69
CA SER A 287 1.91 -32.23 -18.26
C SER A 287 0.84 -32.10 -17.16
N GLY A 288 0.08 -31.02 -17.22
CA GLY A 288 -1.20 -30.81 -16.54
C GLY A 288 -1.99 -29.84 -17.39
N GLY A 289 -2.86 -30.36 -18.25
CA GLY A 289 -3.45 -29.63 -19.38
C GLY A 289 -4.28 -28.42 -18.96
N GLU A 290 -3.77 -27.23 -19.24
CA GLU A 290 -4.56 -26.01 -19.25
C GLU A 290 -5.22 -25.86 -20.63
N SER A 291 -6.51 -26.16 -20.69
CA SER A 291 -7.30 -25.99 -21.91
C SER A 291 -7.57 -24.49 -22.10
N GLU A 292 -6.88 -23.83 -23.01
CA GLU A 292 -7.19 -22.46 -23.40
C GLU A 292 -8.31 -22.44 -24.45
N ILE A 293 -9.38 -21.70 -24.19
CA ILE A 293 -10.55 -21.57 -25.07
C ILE A 293 -10.62 -20.11 -25.55
N PRO A 294 -10.94 -19.82 -26.83
CA PRO A 294 -11.16 -18.45 -27.28
C PRO A 294 -12.51 -17.92 -26.79
N CYS A 295 -12.53 -16.71 -26.24
CA CYS A 295 -13.76 -16.04 -25.85
C CYS A 295 -14.68 -15.83 -27.08
N PRO A 296 -15.96 -16.25 -27.06
CA PRO A 296 -16.87 -16.15 -28.21
C PRO A 296 -17.21 -14.70 -28.60
N ALA A 297 -17.03 -13.74 -27.69
CA ALA A 297 -17.35 -12.34 -27.95
C ALA A 297 -16.18 -11.53 -28.57
N CYS A 298 -14.93 -11.90 -28.28
CA CYS A 298 -13.77 -11.10 -28.71
C CYS A 298 -12.57 -11.90 -29.24
N GLY A 299 -12.62 -13.23 -29.19
CA GLY A 299 -11.56 -14.12 -29.67
C GLY A 299 -10.31 -14.18 -28.78
N THR A 300 -10.29 -13.52 -27.63
CA THR A 300 -9.15 -13.55 -26.70
C THR A 300 -9.04 -14.92 -26.04
N SER A 301 -7.83 -15.50 -26.01
CA SER A 301 -7.57 -16.77 -25.32
C SER A 301 -7.68 -16.60 -23.80
N ILE A 302 -8.49 -17.47 -23.20
CA ILE A 302 -8.81 -17.49 -21.78
C ILE A 302 -8.72 -18.93 -21.28
N SER A 303 -8.42 -19.10 -19.99
CA SER A 303 -8.47 -20.42 -19.35
C SER A 303 -9.90 -20.96 -19.36
N ALA A 304 -10.08 -22.28 -19.56
CA ALA A 304 -11.40 -22.92 -19.56
C ALA A 304 -12.24 -22.66 -18.29
N ASP A 305 -11.58 -22.36 -17.17
CA ASP A 305 -12.23 -22.08 -15.88
C ASP A 305 -12.54 -20.58 -15.65
N ALA A 306 -12.28 -19.71 -16.63
CA ALA A 306 -12.53 -18.29 -16.51
C ALA A 306 -14.03 -17.98 -16.54
N ILE A 307 -14.59 -17.53 -15.41
CA ILE A 307 -16.01 -17.13 -15.28
C ILE A 307 -16.34 -15.92 -16.18
N MET A 308 -15.37 -15.04 -16.40
CA MET A 308 -15.48 -13.84 -17.25
C MET A 308 -14.20 -13.60 -18.05
N CYS A 309 -14.36 -13.11 -19.29
CA CYS A 309 -13.25 -12.75 -20.14
C CYS A 309 -12.57 -11.48 -19.63
N TYR A 310 -11.28 -11.55 -19.32
CA TYR A 310 -10.51 -10.40 -18.81
C TYR A 310 -10.39 -9.25 -19.82
N ALA A 311 -10.53 -9.53 -21.13
CA ALA A 311 -10.36 -8.53 -22.18
C ALA A 311 -11.66 -7.79 -22.52
N CYS A 312 -12.81 -8.47 -22.56
CA CYS A 312 -14.07 -7.87 -23.00
C CYS A 312 -15.20 -7.92 -21.96
N GLY A 313 -14.99 -8.56 -20.80
CA GLY A 313 -15.99 -8.67 -19.74
C GLY A 313 -17.14 -9.64 -20.01
N HIS A 314 -17.10 -10.40 -21.11
CA HIS A 314 -18.12 -11.39 -21.45
C HIS A 314 -18.08 -12.58 -20.48
N ARG A 315 -19.22 -12.95 -19.90
CA ARG A 315 -19.37 -14.09 -18.97
C ARG A 315 -19.46 -15.39 -19.75
N LEU A 316 -18.71 -16.42 -19.34
CA LEU A 316 -18.45 -17.61 -20.15
C LEU A 316 -19.03 -18.90 -19.58
N HIS A 317 -19.56 -18.87 -18.36
CA HIS A 317 -20.11 -20.04 -17.69
C HIS A 317 -21.64 -19.94 -17.60
N GLU A 318 -22.32 -20.79 -18.39
CA GLU A 318 -23.70 -21.24 -18.19
C GLU A 318 -23.64 -22.61 -17.48
N GLU A 319 -24.52 -22.79 -16.51
CA GLU A 319 -24.38 -23.65 -15.34
C GLU A 319 -24.32 -25.15 -15.62
N SER A 320 -23.36 -25.84 -14.99
CA SER A 320 -23.44 -27.27 -14.71
C SER A 320 -23.33 -27.50 -13.21
N ASP A 321 -24.46 -27.45 -12.52
CA ASP A 321 -24.62 -28.09 -11.21
C ASP A 321 -26.01 -28.71 -11.16
N ALA A 322 -26.06 -30.01 -11.40
CA ALA A 322 -27.14 -30.88 -10.95
C ALA A 322 -26.61 -31.64 -9.74
N GLU A 323 -27.14 -31.36 -8.54
CA GLU A 323 -27.71 -32.35 -7.62
C GLU A 323 -28.24 -31.68 -6.32
N GLU A 324 -29.57 -31.73 -6.20
CA GLU A 324 -30.44 -31.84 -5.01
C GLU A 324 -30.07 -31.16 -3.67
N VAL A 325 -30.78 -30.07 -3.35
CA VAL A 325 -31.61 -29.98 -2.13
C VAL A 325 -32.90 -29.24 -2.48
N SER A 326 -34.02 -29.95 -2.39
CA SER A 326 -35.37 -29.40 -2.38
C SER A 326 -35.64 -28.60 -1.11
N GLU A 327 -36.16 -27.38 -1.23
CA GLU A 327 -37.45 -26.99 -0.66
C GLU A 327 -37.79 -25.54 -1.04
N SER A 328 -39.02 -25.40 -1.51
CA SER A 328 -39.67 -24.19 -2.00
C SER A 328 -39.99 -23.21 -0.88
N GLU A 329 -39.54 -21.96 -0.99
CA GLU A 329 -40.31 -20.80 -0.54
C GLU A 329 -40.09 -19.66 -1.55
N ASN A 330 -41.19 -19.06 -2.02
CA ASN A 330 -41.17 -17.98 -2.98
C ASN A 330 -40.36 -16.79 -2.43
N GLU A 331 -39.17 -16.55 -2.97
CA GLU A 331 -38.52 -15.24 -2.85
C GLU A 331 -39.38 -14.23 -3.61
N SER A 332 -40.32 -13.60 -2.91
CA SER A 332 -41.19 -12.59 -3.49
C SER A 332 -40.37 -11.37 -3.91
N GLU A 333 -40.03 -11.29 -5.20
CA GLU A 333 -39.44 -10.10 -5.79
C GLU A 333 -40.48 -8.98 -5.86
N THR A 334 -40.16 -7.84 -5.26
CA THR A 334 -40.99 -6.64 -5.30
C THR A 334 -40.33 -5.57 -6.17
N PRO A 335 -41.09 -4.75 -6.91
CA PRO A 335 -40.50 -3.67 -7.69
C PRO A 335 -40.09 -2.52 -6.77
N CYS A 336 -38.86 -2.01 -6.93
CA CYS A 336 -38.38 -0.85 -6.20
C CYS A 336 -39.29 0.39 -6.49
N PRO A 337 -39.78 1.10 -5.47
CA PRO A 337 -40.70 2.23 -5.66
C PRO A 337 -40.04 3.46 -6.31
N ALA A 338 -38.71 3.53 -6.34
CA ALA A 338 -37.98 4.66 -6.93
C ALA A 338 -37.66 4.46 -8.42
N CYS A 339 -37.34 3.23 -8.86
CA CYS A 339 -36.87 2.97 -10.22
C CYS A 339 -37.56 1.79 -10.93
N GLY A 340 -38.42 1.04 -10.23
CA GLY A 340 -39.17 -0.09 -10.79
C GLY A 340 -38.35 -1.38 -10.97
N THR A 341 -37.07 -1.40 -10.58
CA THR A 341 -36.23 -2.59 -10.67
C THR A 341 -36.70 -3.66 -9.68
N MET A 342 -36.84 -4.90 -10.16
CA MET A 342 -37.19 -6.05 -9.32
C MET A 342 -36.05 -6.34 -8.33
N ILE A 343 -36.42 -6.38 -7.05
CA ILE A 343 -35.53 -6.57 -5.91
C ILE A 343 -36.17 -7.60 -4.98
N SER A 344 -35.35 -8.33 -4.22
CA SER A 344 -35.85 -9.22 -3.17
C SER A 344 -36.65 -8.41 -2.14
N ALA A 345 -37.77 -8.93 -1.64
CA ALA A 345 -38.58 -8.28 -0.59
C ALA A 345 -37.76 -7.88 0.65
N ASP A 346 -36.65 -8.58 0.91
CA ASP A 346 -35.80 -8.38 2.08
C ASP A 346 -34.63 -7.40 1.80
N ALA A 347 -34.53 -6.87 0.58
CA ALA A 347 -33.44 -5.97 0.20
C ALA A 347 -33.53 -4.66 0.98
N ILE A 348 -32.55 -4.39 1.83
CA ILE A 348 -32.47 -3.12 2.60
C ILE A 348 -32.28 -1.92 1.67
N MET A 349 -31.67 -2.12 0.50
CA MET A 349 -31.39 -1.09 -0.49
C MET A 349 -31.47 -1.66 -1.91
N CYS A 350 -32.03 -0.88 -2.84
CA CYS A 350 -32.12 -1.23 -4.25
C CYS A 350 -30.72 -1.16 -4.86
N TYR A 351 -30.25 -2.28 -5.41
CA TYR A 351 -28.94 -2.38 -6.04
C TYR A 351 -28.80 -1.49 -7.28
N ALA A 352 -29.91 -1.17 -7.96
CA ALA A 352 -29.87 -0.39 -9.20
C ALA A 352 -29.87 1.13 -8.98
N CYS A 353 -30.62 1.64 -7.99
CA CYS A 353 -30.76 3.08 -7.76
C CYS A 353 -30.33 3.56 -6.37
N GLY A 354 -29.92 2.67 -5.47
CA GLY A 354 -29.51 3.00 -4.11
C GLY A 354 -30.66 3.40 -3.17
N HIS A 355 -31.92 3.26 -3.60
CA HIS A 355 -33.08 3.59 -2.76
C HIS A 355 -33.25 2.58 -1.62
N ARG A 356 -33.35 3.06 -0.38
CA ARG A 356 -33.47 2.21 0.82
C ARG A 356 -34.92 1.78 1.04
N LEU A 357 -35.16 0.48 1.22
CA LEU A 357 -36.52 -0.10 1.20
C LEU A 357 -37.02 -0.61 2.55
N GLY A 358 -36.14 -0.73 3.56
CA GLY A 358 -36.48 -1.28 4.87
C GLY A 358 -36.16 -0.34 6.03
N GLY A 359 -37.22 0.05 6.77
CA GLY A 359 -37.14 0.80 8.02
C GLY A 359 -38.51 1.23 8.57
N GLU A 360 -39.39 0.28 8.89
CA GLU A 360 -40.58 0.55 9.72
C GLU A 360 -40.81 -0.58 10.72
N ASP A 361 -40.24 -0.41 11.92
CA ASP A 361 -40.82 -0.87 13.18
C ASP A 361 -40.17 -0.06 14.32
N ASP A 362 -40.68 1.16 14.57
CA ASP A 362 -40.92 1.61 15.95
C ASP A 362 -41.96 2.74 16.00
N LYS A 363 -42.80 2.67 17.03
CA LYS A 363 -43.98 3.50 17.27
C LYS A 363 -43.56 4.89 17.74
N GLY A 364 -44.13 5.95 17.15
CA GLY A 364 -43.81 7.29 17.66
C GLY A 364 -44.53 8.51 17.08
N ALA A 365 -45.86 8.49 17.00
CA ALA A 365 -46.74 9.66 17.19
C ALA A 365 -46.52 10.97 16.37
N LYS A 366 -47.54 11.25 15.52
CA LYS A 366 -48.18 12.57 15.23
C LYS A 366 -47.43 13.58 14.33
N LYS A 367 -47.94 13.86 13.12
CA LYS A 367 -48.97 14.90 12.81
C LYS A 367 -49.25 15.06 11.30
N ALA A 368 -50.54 14.92 10.96
CA ALA A 368 -51.39 15.65 10.01
C ALA A 368 -51.10 15.70 8.47
N PRO A 369 -52.16 15.75 7.64
CA PRO A 369 -52.10 15.48 6.20
C PRO A 369 -52.09 16.75 5.33
N VAL A 370 -51.44 16.71 4.16
CA VAL A 370 -51.53 17.80 3.17
C VAL A 370 -51.74 17.28 1.75
N SER A 371 -53.02 17.28 1.37
CA SER A 371 -53.62 17.65 0.08
C SER A 371 -52.98 17.21 -1.26
N VAL A 372 -53.75 16.37 -1.95
CA VAL A 372 -53.73 16.16 -3.40
C VAL A 372 -54.00 17.48 -4.13
N LYS A 373 -53.09 17.92 -5.02
CA LYS A 373 -53.39 18.93 -6.05
C LYS A 373 -53.65 18.25 -7.39
N LYS A 374 -54.93 18.22 -7.76
CA LYS A 374 -55.41 18.10 -9.15
C LYS A 374 -54.82 19.26 -9.97
N VAL A 375 -54.16 18.96 -11.09
CA VAL A 375 -53.95 19.93 -12.16
C VAL A 375 -54.53 19.35 -13.45
N LEU A 376 -55.66 19.95 -13.85
CA LEU A 376 -56.32 19.80 -15.13
C LEU A 376 -55.32 20.01 -16.28
N LYS A 377 -55.18 19.02 -17.17
CA LYS A 377 -54.63 19.26 -18.51
C LYS A 377 -55.71 19.91 -19.38
N LYS A 378 -55.44 21.16 -19.73
CA LYS A 378 -56.23 22.04 -20.60
C LYS A 378 -56.05 21.57 -22.06
N LYS A 379 -57.16 21.45 -22.79
CA LYS A 379 -57.24 21.31 -24.25
C LYS A 379 -56.35 22.34 -24.95
N VAL A 380 -55.57 21.89 -25.93
CA VAL A 380 -55.08 22.74 -27.01
C VAL A 380 -55.80 22.29 -28.29
N ILE A 381 -56.29 23.30 -29.00
CA ILE A 381 -57.06 23.29 -30.25
C ILE A 381 -56.16 22.83 -31.40
#